data_AF-A0A7R9TKZ3-F1
#
_entry.id   AF-A0A7R9TKZ3-F1
#
_cell.length_a   1.000
_cell.length_b   1.000
_cell.length_c   1.000
_cell.angle_alpha   90.00
_cell.angle_beta   90.00
_cell.angle_gamma   90.00
#
_symmetry.space_group_name_H-M   'P 1'
#
loop_
_entity.id
_entity.type
_entity.pdbx_description
1 polymer ?
#
loop_
_entity_poly.entity_id
_entity_poly.type
_entity_poly.pdbx_seq_one_letter_code
_entity_poly.pdbx_strand_id
1 'polypeptide(L)'
;AMGNFPYPSTYLMHGLSLLPAWPVRAACEPLRDPALASGEDAPLFEALRAAVAVYYNNTGGEGCFFNAPAASVADVRDDTCVGNWDWQWCTEMHQPFTQGTAADMFYPLSAYNQTAAFASCQAQWGVTPRPLWAATTWWGSDLSRASNIVFSNGELDPWSAGGVTKNVSLARDVTAVVLPN
;
A
#
# COMPACT_ATOMS: atom_id res chain seq x y z
N ALA A 1 1.75 -7.12 -0.59
CA ALA A 1 1.05 -7.29 0.71
C ALA A 1 -0.47 -7.20 0.55
N MET A 2 -1.04 -6.06 0.14
CA MET A 2 -2.51 -5.85 0.05
C MET A 2 -3.28 -6.92 -0.75
N GLY A 3 -2.71 -7.44 -1.84
CA GLY A 3 -3.35 -8.45 -2.68
C GLY A 3 -2.98 -9.90 -2.32
N ASN A 4 -2.58 -10.18 -1.08
CA ASN A 4 -2.11 -11.50 -0.66
C ASN A 4 -3.25 -12.50 -0.43
N PHE A 5 -4.10 -12.71 -1.42
CA PHE A 5 -5.28 -13.56 -1.33
C PHE A 5 -4.94 -15.06 -1.44
N PRO A 6 -5.73 -15.96 -0.82
CA PRO A 6 -5.54 -17.41 -0.89
C PRO A 6 -5.99 -18.05 -2.22
N TYR A 7 -6.32 -17.23 -3.22
CA TYR A 7 -6.76 -17.63 -4.55
C TYR A 7 -6.23 -16.65 -5.61
N PRO A 8 -6.15 -17.04 -6.88
CA PRO A 8 -5.74 -16.14 -7.95
C PRO A 8 -6.69 -14.94 -8.08
N SER A 9 -6.16 -13.73 -8.22
CA SER A 9 -6.96 -12.50 -8.21
C SER A 9 -6.44 -11.46 -9.18
N THR A 10 -7.38 -10.78 -9.85
CA THR A 10 -7.10 -9.66 -10.75
C THR A 10 -7.19 -8.29 -10.05
N TYR A 11 -7.52 -8.26 -8.76
CA TYR A 11 -7.87 -7.03 -8.03
C TYR A 11 -6.77 -5.95 -8.11
N LEU A 12 -5.54 -6.29 -7.72
CA LEU A 12 -4.41 -5.37 -7.83
C LEU A 12 -3.89 -5.18 -9.27
N MET A 13 -4.31 -6.04 -10.19
CA MET A 13 -3.92 -6.01 -11.60
C MET A 13 -4.93 -5.25 -12.46
N HIS A 14 -5.95 -4.64 -11.85
CA HIS A 14 -7.00 -3.89 -12.55
C HIS A 14 -7.71 -4.70 -13.65
N GLY A 15 -7.85 -6.01 -13.47
CA GLY A 15 -8.48 -6.88 -14.48
C GLY A 15 -7.58 -7.26 -15.67
N LEU A 16 -6.35 -6.73 -15.76
CA LEU A 16 -5.45 -6.94 -16.90
C LEU A 16 -4.69 -8.27 -16.83
N SER A 17 -4.45 -8.77 -15.62
CA SER A 17 -3.77 -10.04 -15.38
C SER A 17 -4.11 -10.64 -14.03
N LEU A 18 -3.59 -11.84 -13.74
CA LEU A 18 -3.85 -12.56 -12.49
C LEU A 18 -2.58 -12.64 -11.65
N LEU A 19 -2.66 -12.17 -10.40
CA LEU A 19 -1.72 -12.62 -9.38
C LEU A 19 -2.08 -14.07 -8.99
N PRO A 20 -1.08 -14.93 -8.73
CA PRO A 20 -1.33 -16.28 -8.23
C PRO A 20 -1.92 -16.24 -6.82
N ALA A 21 -2.42 -17.38 -6.34
CA ALA A 21 -2.73 -17.54 -4.92
C ALA A 21 -1.46 -17.34 -4.08
N TRP A 22 -1.60 -16.65 -2.94
CA TRP A 22 -0.48 -16.29 -2.05
C TRP A 22 0.69 -15.62 -2.76
N PRO A 23 0.48 -14.49 -3.45
CA PRO A 23 1.52 -13.86 -4.28
C PRO A 23 2.74 -13.40 -3.47
N VAL A 24 2.60 -13.10 -2.17
CA VAL A 24 3.76 -12.79 -1.32
C VAL A 24 4.65 -14.03 -1.15
N ARG A 25 4.06 -15.22 -0.95
CA ARG A 25 4.81 -16.48 -0.89
C ARG A 25 5.50 -16.78 -2.21
N ALA A 26 4.78 -16.61 -3.32
CA ALA A 26 5.35 -16.80 -4.66
C ALA A 26 6.55 -15.86 -4.90
N ALA A 27 6.47 -14.60 -4.47
CA ALA A 27 7.56 -13.65 -4.57
C ALA A 27 8.73 -13.97 -3.62
N CYS A 28 8.47 -14.56 -2.45
CA CYS A 28 9.53 -15.00 -1.54
C CYS A 28 10.27 -16.24 -2.03
N GLU A 29 9.66 -17.11 -2.84
CA GLU A 29 10.23 -18.40 -3.23
C GLU A 29 11.65 -18.32 -3.84
N PRO A 30 11.94 -17.41 -4.78
CA PRO A 30 13.29 -17.24 -5.33
C PRO A 30 14.32 -16.76 -4.31
N LEU A 31 13.86 -16.08 -3.25
CA LEU A 31 14.70 -15.49 -2.20
C LEU A 31 14.95 -16.44 -1.01
N ARG A 32 14.50 -17.69 -1.09
CA ARG A 32 14.57 -18.64 0.04
C ARG A 32 15.95 -19.21 0.32
N ASP A 33 16.87 -19.15 -0.63
CA ASP A 33 18.20 -19.73 -0.47
C ASP A 33 19.05 -18.89 0.51
N PRO A 34 19.44 -19.45 1.67
CA PRO A 34 20.28 -18.75 2.64
C PRO A 34 21.63 -18.30 2.09
N ALA A 35 22.16 -18.97 1.05
CA ALA A 35 23.41 -18.59 0.41
C ALA A 35 23.36 -17.18 -0.20
N LEU A 36 22.17 -16.67 -0.54
CA LEU A 36 21.97 -15.32 -1.06
C LEU A 36 22.31 -14.23 -0.03
N ALA A 37 22.25 -14.54 1.27
CA ALA A 37 22.53 -13.57 2.33
C ALA A 37 24.03 -13.30 2.56
N SER A 38 24.89 -14.25 2.17
CA SER A 38 26.35 -14.18 2.34
C SER A 38 27.13 -14.33 1.03
N GLY A 39 26.41 -14.45 -0.08
CA GLY A 39 26.96 -14.70 -1.40
C GLY A 39 27.25 -13.43 -2.18
N GLU A 40 27.46 -13.59 -3.49
CA GLU A 40 27.65 -12.49 -4.43
C GLU A 40 26.32 -11.76 -4.72
N ASP A 41 26.41 -10.48 -5.09
CA ASP A 41 25.24 -9.66 -5.38
C ASP A 41 24.45 -10.13 -6.61
N ALA A 42 25.13 -10.69 -7.62
CA ALA A 42 24.49 -11.06 -8.88
C ALA A 42 23.37 -12.12 -8.70
N PRO A 43 23.60 -13.26 -8.02
CA PRO A 43 22.53 -14.19 -7.66
C PRO A 43 21.38 -13.55 -6.87
N LEU A 44 21.68 -12.62 -5.95
CA LEU A 44 20.66 -11.92 -5.18
C LEU A 44 19.79 -11.03 -6.08
N PHE A 45 20.38 -10.31 -7.03
CA PHE A 45 19.64 -9.51 -8.00
C PHE A 45 18.79 -10.35 -8.95
N GLU A 46 19.26 -11.54 -9.36
CA GLU A 46 18.46 -12.48 -10.15
C GLU A 46 17.24 -12.99 -9.37
N ALA A 47 17.42 -13.34 -8.10
CA ALA A 47 16.33 -13.75 -7.21
C ALA A 47 15.34 -12.59 -6.98
N LEU A 48 15.83 -11.37 -6.75
CA LEU A 48 15.00 -10.18 -6.60
C LEU A 48 14.21 -9.87 -7.89
N ARG A 49 14.85 -9.99 -9.06
CA ARG A 49 14.18 -9.86 -10.36
C ARG A 49 13.02 -10.86 -10.47
N ALA A 50 13.24 -12.12 -10.10
CA ALA A 50 12.20 -13.15 -10.11
C ALA A 50 11.06 -12.85 -9.12
N ALA A 51 11.38 -12.34 -7.92
CA ALA A 51 10.39 -11.93 -6.93
C ALA A 51 9.49 -10.80 -7.45
N VAL A 52 10.09 -9.76 -8.04
CA VAL A 52 9.38 -8.60 -8.60
C VAL A 52 8.55 -9.00 -9.83
N ALA A 53 8.98 -10.00 -10.61
CA ALA A 53 8.25 -10.52 -11.76
C ALA A 53 6.85 -11.06 -11.42
N VAL A 54 6.63 -11.56 -10.20
CA VAL A 54 5.30 -12.03 -9.76
C VAL A 54 4.25 -10.92 -9.86
N TYR A 55 4.64 -9.66 -9.69
CA TYR A 55 3.75 -8.52 -9.84
C TYR A 55 3.85 -7.92 -11.25
N TYR A 56 5.06 -7.62 -11.71
CA TYR A 56 5.27 -6.80 -12.92
C TYR A 56 5.35 -7.59 -14.23
N ASN A 57 5.48 -8.91 -14.20
CA ASN A 57 5.55 -9.74 -15.40
C ASN A 57 4.87 -11.10 -15.19
N ASN A 58 3.69 -11.10 -14.56
CA ASN A 58 2.95 -12.33 -14.31
C ASN A 58 2.38 -12.98 -15.59
N THR A 59 2.34 -12.26 -16.71
CA THR A 59 1.97 -12.78 -18.04
C THR A 59 3.15 -13.32 -18.83
N GLY A 60 4.39 -13.01 -18.42
CA GLY A 60 5.62 -13.36 -19.15
C GLY A 60 5.90 -12.49 -20.39
N GLY A 61 5.12 -11.44 -20.63
CA GLY A 61 5.25 -10.55 -21.79
C GLY A 61 6.33 -9.48 -21.70
N GLU A 62 6.84 -9.18 -20.50
CA GLU A 62 7.81 -8.10 -20.29
C GLU A 62 9.25 -8.57 -20.54
N GLY A 63 9.94 -7.94 -21.49
CA GLY A 63 11.38 -8.17 -21.75
C GLY A 63 12.30 -7.54 -20.68
N CYS A 64 11.87 -6.44 -20.08
CA CYS A 64 12.58 -5.72 -19.02
C CYS A 64 11.61 -4.91 -18.17
N PHE A 65 11.98 -4.70 -16.90
CA PHE A 65 11.21 -3.85 -15.99
C PHE A 65 11.64 -2.39 -16.14
N PHE A 66 10.67 -1.46 -16.09
CA PHE A 66 10.90 -0.01 -15.99
C PHE A 66 11.65 0.63 -17.19
N ASN A 67 11.23 0.34 -18.42
CA ASN A 67 11.81 0.92 -19.65
C ASN A 67 11.45 2.41 -19.90
N ALA A 68 10.54 2.97 -19.11
CA ALA A 68 10.14 4.37 -19.12
C ALA A 68 10.24 4.89 -17.68
N PRO A 69 10.35 6.22 -17.42
CA PRO A 69 10.01 6.73 -16.09
C PRO A 69 8.65 6.13 -15.76
N ALA A 70 8.61 5.28 -14.73
CA ALA A 70 7.45 4.46 -14.45
C ALA A 70 6.24 5.38 -14.53
N ALA A 71 5.41 5.16 -15.56
CA ALA A 71 4.04 5.58 -15.52
C ALA A 71 3.57 4.95 -14.21
N SER A 72 3.47 5.77 -13.19
CA SER A 72 2.94 5.34 -11.91
C SER A 72 1.59 4.69 -12.22
N VAL A 73 1.06 3.86 -11.34
CA VAL A 73 -0.33 3.41 -11.52
C VAL A 73 -1.31 4.62 -11.54
N ALA A 74 -0.84 5.84 -11.25
CA ALA A 74 -1.54 7.09 -11.52
C ALA A 74 -1.52 7.52 -13.01
N ASP A 75 -0.53 7.14 -13.81
CA ASP A 75 -0.38 7.49 -15.22
C ASP A 75 -1.14 6.56 -16.19
N VAL A 76 -1.65 5.41 -15.71
CA VAL A 76 -2.57 4.54 -16.49
C VAL A 76 -4.01 5.11 -16.50
N ARG A 77 -4.24 6.27 -15.87
CA ARG A 77 -5.57 6.85 -15.69
C ARG A 77 -5.98 7.76 -16.84
N ASP A 78 -6.25 7.15 -17.98
CA ASP A 78 -7.24 7.69 -18.93
C ASP A 78 -8.63 7.11 -18.59
N ASP A 79 -9.04 7.24 -17.33
CA ASP A 79 -10.42 6.99 -16.95
C ASP A 79 -10.98 8.24 -16.27
N THR A 80 -12.14 8.65 -16.74
CA THR A 80 -12.88 9.83 -16.27
C THR A 80 -13.61 9.58 -14.95
N CYS A 81 -13.36 8.45 -14.28
CA CYS A 81 -14.18 7.96 -13.16
C CYS A 81 -13.40 7.73 -11.86
N VAL A 82 -12.07 7.66 -11.89
CA VAL A 82 -11.24 7.55 -10.71
C VAL A 82 -10.73 8.96 -10.40
N GLY A 83 -11.41 9.61 -9.44
CA GLY A 83 -11.01 10.90 -8.92
C GLY A 83 -9.52 10.96 -8.60
N ASN A 84 -8.93 12.15 -8.77
CA ASN A 84 -7.51 12.36 -8.58
C ASN A 84 -7.14 12.17 -7.09
N TRP A 85 -6.59 10.99 -6.77
CA TRP A 85 -6.20 10.65 -5.40
C TRP A 85 -5.11 11.60 -4.87
N ASP A 86 -4.21 12.06 -5.74
CA ASP A 86 -3.14 12.99 -5.36
C ASP A 86 -3.73 14.32 -4.89
N TRP A 87 -4.81 14.80 -5.53
CA TRP A 87 -5.55 15.96 -5.03
C TRP A 87 -6.14 15.72 -3.64
N GLN A 88 -6.72 14.53 -3.39
CA GLN A 88 -7.30 14.20 -2.08
C GLN A 88 -6.21 14.15 -1.00
N TRP A 89 -5.08 13.54 -1.30
CA TRP A 89 -3.91 13.50 -0.41
C TRP A 89 -3.37 14.90 -0.13
N CYS A 90 -3.28 15.75 -1.15
CA CYS A 90 -2.81 17.13 -1.04
C CYS A 90 -3.79 18.08 -0.33
N THR A 91 -4.97 17.63 0.06
CA THR A 91 -5.98 18.48 0.72
C THR A 91 -6.41 17.95 2.07
N GLU A 92 -7.05 16.78 2.12
CA GLU A 92 -7.77 16.30 3.31
C GLU A 92 -7.34 14.89 3.74
N MET A 93 -6.93 14.02 2.81
CA MET A 93 -6.52 12.63 3.05
C MET A 93 -5.00 12.50 3.23
N HIS A 94 -4.42 13.38 4.05
CA HIS A 94 -2.97 13.46 4.22
C HIS A 94 -2.44 12.31 5.09
N GLN A 95 -1.87 11.29 4.45
CA GLN A 95 -1.38 10.07 5.11
C GLN A 95 0.15 9.93 4.94
N PRO A 96 0.96 10.38 5.91
CA PRO A 96 2.41 10.30 5.82
C PRO A 96 2.94 8.89 6.14
N PHE A 97 3.85 8.39 5.31
CA PHE A 97 4.56 7.12 5.49
C PHE A 97 6.06 7.33 5.38
N THR A 98 6.84 6.44 6.02
CA THR A 98 8.31 6.41 5.90
C THR A 98 8.76 4.96 5.70
N GLN A 99 9.96 4.78 5.14
CA GLN A 99 10.57 3.46 4.90
C GLN A 99 12.09 3.51 5.17
N GLY A 100 12.70 2.33 5.27
CA GLY A 100 14.12 2.13 5.54
C GLY A 100 14.51 2.50 6.96
N THR A 101 13.61 2.25 7.90
CA THR A 101 13.87 2.27 9.33
C THR A 101 14.35 0.89 9.78
N ALA A 102 14.85 0.78 11.02
CA ALA A 102 15.18 -0.53 11.60
C ALA A 102 13.95 -1.45 11.81
N ALA A 103 12.74 -0.93 11.62
CA ALA A 103 11.49 -1.68 11.75
C ALA A 103 10.96 -2.25 10.42
N ASP A 104 11.66 -2.01 9.30
CA ASP A 104 11.27 -2.50 7.98
C ASP A 104 12.48 -3.00 7.18
N MET A 105 12.21 -3.68 6.06
CA MET A 105 13.23 -4.31 5.22
C MET A 105 13.59 -3.48 3.97
N PHE A 106 13.08 -2.25 3.87
CA PHE A 106 13.28 -1.42 2.68
C PHE A 106 14.58 -0.63 2.79
N TYR A 107 15.10 -0.19 1.65
CA TYR A 107 16.22 0.74 1.65
C TYR A 107 15.74 2.13 2.12
N PRO A 108 16.59 2.87 2.87
CA PRO A 108 16.25 4.21 3.32
C PRO A 108 16.09 5.14 2.12
N LEU A 109 14.87 5.63 1.96
CA LEU A 109 14.62 6.87 1.23
C LEU A 109 14.74 8.06 2.19
N SER A 110 14.56 9.27 1.66
CA SER A 110 14.37 10.44 2.52
C SER A 110 13.18 10.18 3.45
N ALA A 111 13.39 10.29 4.76
CA ALA A 111 12.31 10.27 5.74
C ALA A 111 11.25 11.30 5.35
N TYR A 112 9.99 11.02 5.70
CA TYR A 112 8.89 11.93 5.39
C TYR A 112 9.18 13.36 5.83
N ASN A 113 9.08 14.30 4.89
CA ASN A 113 9.31 15.72 5.12
C ASN A 113 8.04 16.50 4.76
N GLN A 114 7.35 16.98 5.80
CA GLN A 114 6.10 17.71 5.65
C GLN A 114 6.25 18.99 4.82
N THR A 115 7.32 19.75 5.02
CA THR A 115 7.56 21.00 4.28
C THR A 115 7.72 20.73 2.79
N ALA A 116 8.48 19.70 2.44
CA ALA A 116 8.67 19.30 1.05
C ALA A 116 7.36 18.78 0.42
N ALA A 117 6.61 17.95 1.15
CA ALA A 117 5.30 17.47 0.73
C ALA A 117 4.33 18.63 0.44
N PHE A 118 4.25 19.60 1.34
CA PHE A 118 3.34 20.74 1.20
C PHE A 118 3.75 21.65 0.04
N ALA A 119 5.06 21.88 -0.14
CA ALA A 119 5.57 22.61 -1.29
C ALA A 119 5.23 21.92 -2.62
N SER A 120 5.31 20.58 -2.67
CA SER A 120 4.93 19.81 -3.85
C SER A 120 3.44 19.93 -4.15
N CYS A 121 2.57 19.82 -3.14
CA CYS A 121 1.13 20.01 -3.30
C CYS A 121 0.77 21.42 -3.77
N GLN A 122 1.44 22.44 -3.21
CA GLN A 122 1.23 23.82 -3.60
C GLN A 122 1.66 24.06 -5.06
N ALA A 123 2.79 23.47 -5.48
CA ALA A 123 3.29 23.60 -6.84
C ALA A 123 2.38 22.88 -7.87
N GLN A 124 1.87 21.70 -7.53
CA GLN A 124 1.07 20.89 -8.46
C GLN A 124 -0.39 21.33 -8.53
N TRP A 125 -0.98 21.72 -7.40
CA TRP A 125 -2.43 21.92 -7.26
C TRP A 125 -2.83 23.30 -6.71
N GLY A 126 -1.88 24.13 -6.29
CA GLY A 126 -2.17 25.44 -5.68
C GLY A 126 -2.84 25.35 -4.30
N VAL A 127 -2.75 24.19 -3.64
CA VAL A 127 -3.35 23.93 -2.32
C VAL A 127 -2.30 23.55 -1.29
N THR A 128 -2.54 23.96 -0.05
CA THR A 128 -1.78 23.51 1.12
C THR A 128 -2.56 22.40 1.84
N PRO A 129 -1.96 21.23 2.09
CA PRO A 129 -2.62 20.15 2.81
C PRO A 129 -3.07 20.59 4.22
N ARG A 130 -4.24 20.11 4.64
CA ARG A 130 -4.81 20.32 5.98
C ARG A 130 -4.75 19.00 6.75
N PRO A 131 -3.59 18.63 7.35
CA PRO A 131 -3.33 17.25 7.78
C PRO A 131 -4.23 16.76 8.91
N LEU A 132 -4.77 17.67 9.74
CA LEU A 132 -5.69 17.33 10.82
C LEU A 132 -7.17 17.42 10.43
N TRP A 133 -7.48 17.79 9.18
CA TRP A 133 -8.86 17.98 8.74
C TRP A 133 -9.69 16.71 8.88
N ALA A 134 -9.16 15.57 8.42
CA ALA A 134 -9.83 14.27 8.55
C ALA A 134 -10.16 13.92 10.00
N ALA A 135 -9.17 14.03 10.90
CA ALA A 135 -9.36 13.73 12.32
C ALA A 135 -10.32 14.70 13.03
N THR A 136 -10.35 15.96 12.59
CA THR A 136 -11.24 16.99 13.18
C THR A 136 -12.67 16.83 12.69
N THR A 137 -12.86 16.61 11.39
CA THR A 137 -14.17 16.57 10.74
C THR A 137 -14.87 15.22 10.94
N TRP A 138 -14.10 14.12 10.93
CA TRP A 138 -14.62 12.75 11.01
C TRP A 138 -14.28 12.06 12.33
N TRP A 139 -14.07 12.85 13.38
CA TRP A 139 -13.92 12.43 14.78
C TRP A 139 -12.66 11.61 15.10
N GLY A 140 -11.89 11.21 14.10
CA GLY A 140 -10.65 10.47 14.28
C GLY A 140 -10.88 9.19 15.07
N SER A 141 -10.20 9.05 16.21
CA SER A 141 -10.35 7.89 17.10
C SER A 141 -11.48 8.02 18.12
N ASP A 142 -12.09 9.20 18.30
CA ASP A 142 -13.23 9.38 19.21
C ASP A 142 -14.53 8.94 18.53
N LEU A 143 -14.71 7.63 18.48
CA LEU A 143 -15.90 6.98 17.91
C LEU A 143 -16.98 6.70 18.97
N SER A 144 -16.88 7.32 20.16
CA SER A 144 -17.84 7.11 21.28
C SER A 144 -19.28 7.48 20.93
N ARG A 145 -19.45 8.35 19.93
CA ARG A 145 -20.75 8.83 19.44
C ARG A 145 -21.26 8.09 18.20
N ALA A 146 -20.47 7.20 17.62
CA ALA A 146 -20.87 6.38 16.49
C ALA A 146 -21.85 5.28 16.92
N SER A 147 -22.57 4.70 15.96
CA SER A 147 -23.41 3.51 16.17
C SER A 147 -23.57 2.72 14.87
N ASN A 148 -23.76 1.41 14.99
CA ASN A 148 -24.05 0.49 13.88
C ASN A 148 -22.93 0.42 12.84
N ILE A 149 -21.68 0.27 13.29
CA ILE A 149 -20.49 0.19 12.42
C ILE A 149 -19.70 -1.07 12.74
N VAL A 150 -19.38 -1.85 11.71
CA VAL A 150 -18.44 -2.97 11.79
C VAL A 150 -17.15 -2.58 11.07
N PHE A 151 -16.04 -2.50 11.79
CA PHE A 151 -14.71 -2.30 11.23
C PHE A 151 -14.03 -3.65 11.03
N SER A 152 -14.00 -4.15 9.80
CA SER A 152 -13.29 -5.38 9.45
C SER A 152 -11.87 -5.10 8.99
N ASN A 153 -10.87 -5.80 9.53
CA ASN A 153 -9.47 -5.69 9.13
C ASN A 153 -8.88 -7.09 8.92
N GLY A 154 -8.02 -7.28 7.92
CA GLY A 154 -7.25 -8.51 7.74
C GLY A 154 -5.87 -8.41 8.41
N GLU A 155 -5.39 -9.49 9.03
CA GLU A 155 -4.08 -9.49 9.70
C GLU A 155 -2.90 -9.28 8.74
N LEU A 156 -3.04 -9.69 7.48
CA LEU A 156 -2.02 -9.52 6.44
C LEU A 156 -2.10 -8.17 5.70
N ASP A 157 -3.12 -7.37 6.00
CA ASP A 157 -3.30 -6.07 5.35
C ASP A 157 -2.45 -5.00 6.06
N PRO A 158 -1.47 -4.38 5.39
CA PRO A 158 -0.68 -3.30 5.99
C PRO A 158 -1.53 -2.10 6.44
N TRP A 159 -2.72 -1.89 5.85
CA TRP A 159 -3.62 -0.80 6.22
C TRP A 159 -4.32 -1.02 7.56
N SER A 160 -4.35 -2.26 8.08
CA SER A 160 -4.96 -2.58 9.37
C SER A 160 -4.36 -1.79 10.54
N ALA A 161 -3.08 -1.38 10.42
CA ALA A 161 -2.40 -0.55 11.41
C ALA A 161 -3.03 0.84 11.59
N GLY A 162 -3.69 1.37 10.56
CA GLY A 162 -4.41 2.64 10.61
C GLY A 162 -5.91 2.51 10.95
N GLY A 163 -6.40 1.28 11.11
CA GLY A 163 -7.82 0.98 11.32
C GLY A 163 -8.24 0.84 12.78
N VAL A 164 -9.53 0.53 12.98
CA VAL A 164 -10.11 0.19 14.29
C VAL A 164 -10.08 -1.33 14.45
N THR A 165 -9.19 -1.84 15.30
CA THR A 165 -8.96 -3.29 15.51
C THR A 165 -9.53 -3.81 16.83
N LYS A 166 -10.19 -2.97 17.62
CA LYS A 166 -10.83 -3.32 18.89
C LYS A 166 -12.23 -2.75 18.96
N ASN A 167 -13.13 -3.44 19.66
CA ASN A 167 -14.49 -2.95 19.89
C ASN A 167 -14.45 -1.59 20.59
N VAL A 168 -15.27 -0.66 20.10
CA VAL A 168 -15.39 0.70 20.65
C VAL A 168 -16.59 0.78 21.60
N SER A 169 -17.75 0.28 21.17
CA SER A 169 -18.97 0.29 21.98
C SER A 169 -19.89 -0.86 21.63
N LEU A 170 -20.08 -1.80 22.55
CA LEU A 170 -21.04 -2.89 22.39
C LEU A 170 -22.49 -2.43 22.54
N ALA A 171 -22.74 -1.43 23.40
CA ALA A 171 -24.09 -0.89 23.60
C ALA A 171 -24.62 -0.12 22.38
N ARG A 172 -23.74 0.25 21.45
CA ARG A 172 -24.05 1.02 20.24
C ARG A 172 -23.69 0.28 18.95
N ASP A 173 -23.35 -0.99 19.03
CA ASP A 173 -22.95 -1.82 17.89
C ASP A 173 -21.81 -1.20 17.05
N VAL A 174 -20.76 -0.72 17.72
CA VAL A 174 -19.50 -0.28 17.10
C VAL A 174 -18.41 -1.30 17.42
N THR A 175 -18.24 -2.25 16.50
CA THR A 175 -17.43 -3.45 16.71
C THR A 175 -16.32 -3.57 15.69
N ALA A 176 -15.21 -4.20 16.10
CA ALA A 176 -14.12 -4.57 15.20
C ALA A 176 -14.11 -6.08 14.98
N VAL A 177 -13.82 -6.49 13.75
CA VAL A 177 -13.62 -7.89 13.38
C VAL A 177 -12.25 -8.00 12.72
N VAL A 178 -11.37 -8.79 13.33
CA VAL A 178 -10.07 -9.11 12.74
C VAL A 178 -10.19 -10.46 12.06
N LEU A 179 -9.91 -10.50 10.76
CA LEU A 179 -9.93 -11.71 9.95
C LEU A 179 -8.54 -12.37 10.05
N PRO A 180 -8.42 -13.50 10.77
CA PRO A 180 -7.17 -14.24 10.81
C PRO A 180 -6.94 -14.90 9.47
N ASN A 181 -5.68 -15.05 9.04
CA ASN A 181 -5.21 -15.98 7.99
C ASN A 181 -3.73 -15.75 7.68
#